data_AF-A0A524FHP4-F1
#
_entry.id   AF-A0A524FHP4-F1
#
_cell.length_a   1.000
_cell.length_b   1.000
_cell.length_c   1.000
_cell.angle_alpha   90.00
_cell.angle_beta   90.00
_cell.angle_gamma   90.00
#
_symmetry.space_group_name_H-M   'P 1'
#
loop_
_entity.id
_entity.type
_entity.pdbx_description
1 polymer ?
#
loop_
_entity_poly.entity_id
_entity_poly.type
_entity_poly.pdbx_seq_one_letter_code
_entity_poly.pdbx_strand_id
1 'polypeptide(L)'
;MIRDFFYPKSIAIIGATANPKKFGNAVTINILKNKDLISELYLVTKNAKEISGRRCYRSILDVSEQIDIAIILVPSKAVEAVIQECIEKKVKGIIIVTAGFGEINDEGKIIENRIAMKCKNAGIRVIGPNCVGIQNNEINLNASFIQAAPKGNISMISQSGSFACASFYAMEQESLGCSKFANIGNNIDVSFVDILEYYNDDDKSKIISIYMETMSDGKDFYNTIKKINTVKPIIILKGGKSEYGMKAASSHTGAIATNYKLLKAAIKQAGAILCEETTDFIVALKTYSFLPLPKGEKIGVLTNSGGSSVLFSDKAEEYGLKLVEFSNELIQKVKPYLIPLVKFVNPLDMIGVAEEKQYYEITKAMLEDPDIDIVVPCLVVPPFLEMTPSEHYRGMIRAWNDTHRKKPLIPLIFMGKKFNEIKELAIQEKAPIYYNPQEAAYAIKLLVERKKTLKRLFN
;
A
#
# COMPACT_ATOMS: atom_id res chain seq x y z
N MET A 1 1.97 -21.61 -9.31
CA MET A 1 1.25 -21.91 -8.06
C MET A 1 0.67 -20.64 -7.43
N ILE A 2 1.44 -19.75 -6.79
CA ILE A 2 0.87 -18.49 -6.25
C ILE A 2 0.31 -17.58 -7.36
N ARG A 3 1.01 -17.51 -8.50
CA ARG A 3 0.55 -16.79 -9.70
C ARG A 3 -0.86 -17.18 -10.13
N ASP A 4 -1.24 -18.45 -9.96
CA ASP A 4 -2.55 -18.95 -10.39
C ASP A 4 -3.69 -18.31 -9.60
N PHE A 5 -3.44 -17.84 -8.36
CA PHE A 5 -4.43 -17.06 -7.60
C PHE A 5 -4.73 -15.69 -8.23
N PHE A 6 -3.74 -15.07 -8.88
CA PHE A 6 -3.86 -13.71 -9.41
C PHE A 6 -4.13 -13.65 -10.91
N TYR A 7 -3.84 -14.72 -11.66
CA TYR A 7 -4.16 -14.84 -13.09
C TYR A 7 -4.90 -16.15 -13.40
N PRO A 8 -6.05 -16.43 -12.75
CA PRO A 8 -6.85 -17.61 -13.05
C PRO A 8 -7.49 -17.49 -14.44
N LYS A 9 -7.57 -18.61 -15.16
CA LYS A 9 -8.39 -18.74 -16.37
C LYS A 9 -9.81 -19.18 -16.05
N SER A 10 -10.02 -19.88 -14.93
CA SER A 10 -11.34 -20.36 -14.49
C SER A 10 -11.51 -20.29 -12.97
N ILE A 11 -12.67 -19.77 -12.54
CA ILE A 11 -12.98 -19.51 -11.13
C ILE A 11 -14.32 -20.18 -10.80
N ALA A 12 -14.33 -21.04 -9.78
CA ALA A 12 -15.56 -21.59 -9.21
C ALA A 12 -15.93 -20.85 -7.92
N ILE A 13 -17.17 -20.35 -7.82
CA ILE A 13 -17.70 -19.76 -6.58
C ILE A 13 -18.64 -20.76 -5.92
N ILE A 14 -18.18 -21.38 -4.82
CA ILE A 14 -18.93 -22.38 -4.08
C ILE A 14 -19.67 -21.73 -2.93
N GLY A 15 -21.00 -21.77 -2.97
CA GLY A 15 -21.85 -20.94 -2.12
C GLY A 15 -22.40 -19.70 -2.85
N ALA A 16 -22.40 -19.72 -4.19
CA ALA A 16 -23.02 -18.67 -5.00
C ALA A 16 -24.51 -18.48 -4.63
N THR A 17 -24.96 -17.23 -4.62
CA THR A 17 -26.34 -16.88 -4.25
C THR A 17 -26.77 -15.56 -4.88
N ALA A 18 -28.06 -15.44 -5.20
CA ALA A 18 -28.67 -14.18 -5.64
C ALA A 18 -29.00 -13.23 -4.47
N ASN A 19 -28.87 -13.68 -3.21
CA ASN A 19 -29.19 -12.85 -2.05
C ASN A 19 -28.09 -11.81 -1.80
N PRO A 20 -28.37 -10.49 -1.95
CA PRO A 20 -27.37 -9.44 -1.83
C PRO A 20 -26.79 -9.26 -0.42
N LYS A 21 -27.40 -9.88 0.60
CA LYS A 21 -26.93 -9.85 1.99
C LYS A 21 -25.92 -10.95 2.32
N LYS A 22 -25.45 -11.73 1.34
CA LYS A 22 -24.51 -12.85 1.54
C LYS A 22 -23.21 -12.62 0.78
N PHE A 23 -22.08 -12.99 1.38
CA PHE A 23 -20.75 -12.85 0.77
C PHE A 23 -20.63 -13.54 -0.59
N GLY A 24 -21.28 -14.70 -0.77
CA GLY A 24 -21.30 -15.39 -2.06
C GLY A 24 -21.87 -14.55 -3.19
N ASN A 25 -22.86 -13.69 -2.91
CA ASN A 25 -23.35 -12.71 -3.87
C ASN A 25 -22.32 -11.61 -4.11
N ALA A 26 -21.77 -11.02 -3.04
CA ALA A 26 -20.80 -9.93 -3.14
C ALA A 26 -19.58 -10.30 -4.00
N VAL A 27 -18.96 -11.47 -3.77
CA VAL A 27 -17.85 -11.97 -4.60
C VAL A 27 -18.29 -12.17 -6.05
N THR A 28 -19.44 -12.80 -6.27
CA THR A 28 -19.98 -13.04 -7.63
C THR A 28 -20.16 -11.72 -8.39
N ILE A 29 -20.84 -10.74 -7.78
CA ILE A 29 -21.09 -9.44 -8.40
C ILE A 29 -19.78 -8.67 -8.62
N ASN A 30 -18.83 -8.72 -7.68
CA ASN A 30 -17.56 -8.03 -7.83
C ASN A 30 -16.72 -8.57 -9.01
N ILE A 31 -16.71 -9.89 -9.23
CA ILE A 31 -16.07 -10.48 -10.42
C ILE A 31 -16.82 -10.06 -11.69
N LEU A 32 -18.16 -10.14 -11.69
CA LEU A 32 -19.00 -9.83 -12.86
C LEU A 32 -19.03 -8.34 -13.24
N LYS A 33 -18.64 -7.43 -12.35
CA LYS A 33 -18.50 -6.00 -12.68
C LYS A 33 -17.50 -5.77 -13.80
N ASN A 34 -16.47 -6.61 -13.91
CA ASN A 34 -15.54 -6.56 -15.03
C ASN A 34 -16.06 -7.40 -16.20
N LYS A 35 -16.67 -6.73 -17.18
CA LYS A 35 -17.21 -7.38 -18.39
C LYS A 35 -16.10 -7.92 -19.31
N ASP A 36 -14.90 -7.40 -19.18
CA ASP A 36 -13.73 -7.75 -20.00
C ASP A 36 -12.83 -8.78 -19.28
N LEU A 37 -13.28 -9.35 -18.16
CA LEU A 37 -12.53 -10.38 -17.47
C LEU A 37 -12.46 -11.64 -18.34
N ILE A 38 -11.25 -12.04 -18.68
CA ILE A 38 -10.99 -13.24 -19.50
C ILE A 38 -11.27 -14.53 -18.72
N SER A 39 -11.24 -14.47 -17.38
CA SER A 39 -11.49 -15.63 -16.52
C SER A 39 -12.94 -16.11 -16.63
N GLU A 40 -13.12 -17.39 -16.92
CA GLU A 40 -14.43 -18.02 -16.90
C GLU A 40 -14.96 -18.21 -15.47
N LEU A 41 -16.25 -17.98 -15.27
CA LEU A 41 -16.88 -18.01 -13.96
C LEU A 41 -17.95 -19.09 -13.85
N TYR A 42 -17.75 -20.01 -12.90
CA TYR A 42 -18.64 -21.14 -12.61
C TYR A 42 -19.30 -20.95 -11.25
N LEU A 43 -20.64 -20.91 -11.21
CA LEU A 43 -21.39 -20.71 -9.96
C LEU A 43 -21.83 -22.08 -9.41
N VAL A 44 -21.45 -22.40 -8.18
CA VAL A 44 -21.77 -23.68 -7.55
C VAL A 44 -22.70 -23.46 -6.36
N THR A 45 -23.94 -23.95 -6.48
CA THR A 45 -24.99 -23.85 -5.47
C THR A 45 -26.09 -24.88 -5.68
N LYS A 46 -26.64 -25.42 -4.58
CA LYS A 46 -27.77 -26.36 -4.61
C LYS A 46 -29.12 -25.66 -4.74
N ASN A 47 -29.16 -24.34 -4.53
CA ASN A 47 -30.39 -23.58 -4.28
C ASN A 47 -30.94 -22.85 -5.51
N ALA A 48 -30.21 -22.83 -6.63
CA ALA A 48 -30.61 -22.13 -7.84
C ALA A 48 -30.08 -22.85 -9.08
N LYS A 49 -30.81 -22.74 -10.20
CA LYS A 49 -30.34 -23.21 -11.51
C LYS A 49 -29.57 -22.13 -12.28
N GLU A 50 -29.81 -20.87 -11.96
CA GLU A 50 -29.20 -19.71 -12.60
C GLU A 50 -29.09 -18.55 -11.60
N ILE A 51 -28.00 -17.78 -11.67
CA ILE A 51 -27.78 -16.54 -10.92
C ILE A 51 -27.13 -15.53 -11.88
N SER A 52 -27.67 -14.30 -11.93
CA SER A 52 -27.11 -13.22 -12.77
C SER A 52 -26.91 -13.61 -14.25
N GLY A 53 -27.84 -14.38 -14.82
CA GLY A 53 -27.76 -14.84 -16.21
C GLY A 53 -26.76 -15.98 -16.46
N ARG A 54 -26.19 -16.57 -15.40
CA ARG A 54 -25.19 -17.65 -15.49
C ARG A 54 -25.72 -18.93 -14.87
N ARG A 55 -25.47 -20.05 -15.57
CA ARG A 55 -25.79 -21.40 -15.11
C ARG A 55 -25.14 -21.69 -13.75
N CYS A 56 -25.91 -22.31 -12.87
CA CYS A 56 -25.42 -22.85 -11.61
C CYS A 56 -25.26 -24.37 -11.68
N TYR A 57 -24.22 -24.86 -11.02
CA TYR A 57 -23.89 -26.28 -10.87
C TYR A 57 -24.18 -26.72 -9.42
N ARG A 58 -24.58 -27.98 -9.20
CA ARG A 58 -24.92 -28.44 -7.84
C ARG A 58 -23.67 -28.80 -7.03
N SER A 59 -22.65 -29.32 -7.70
CA SER A 59 -21.31 -29.57 -7.19
C SER A 59 -20.27 -28.99 -8.16
N ILE A 60 -19.07 -28.71 -7.67
CA ILE A 60 -17.92 -28.38 -8.53
C ILE A 60 -17.54 -29.54 -9.46
N LEU A 61 -17.88 -30.78 -9.08
CA LEU A 61 -17.68 -31.99 -9.89
C LEU A 61 -18.57 -32.01 -11.15
N ASP A 62 -19.70 -31.30 -11.14
CA ASP A 62 -20.61 -31.21 -12.28
C ASP A 62 -20.09 -30.25 -13.38
N VAL A 63 -19.07 -29.45 -13.08
CA VAL A 63 -18.42 -28.58 -14.06
C VAL A 63 -17.52 -29.46 -14.92
N SER A 64 -17.62 -29.40 -16.24
CA SER A 64 -16.77 -30.20 -17.14
C SER A 64 -15.33 -29.70 -17.20
N GLU A 65 -15.15 -28.39 -17.09
CA GLU A 65 -13.90 -27.69 -17.33
C GLU A 65 -12.96 -27.79 -16.14
N GLN A 66 -11.65 -27.63 -16.39
CA GLN A 66 -10.66 -27.55 -15.33
C GLN A 66 -10.86 -26.23 -14.57
N ILE A 67 -10.79 -26.28 -13.23
CA ILE A 67 -10.92 -25.10 -12.38
C ILE A 67 -9.53 -24.70 -11.84
N ASP A 68 -9.13 -23.45 -12.07
CA ASP A 68 -7.89 -22.92 -11.50
C ASP A 68 -8.07 -22.58 -10.02
N ILE A 69 -9.10 -21.79 -9.68
CA ILE A 69 -9.38 -21.39 -8.29
C ILE A 69 -10.80 -21.77 -7.89
N ALA A 70 -10.96 -22.38 -6.72
CA ALA A 70 -12.24 -22.49 -6.02
C ALA A 70 -12.32 -21.49 -4.85
N ILE A 71 -13.35 -20.63 -4.84
CA ILE A 71 -13.65 -19.70 -3.74
C ILE A 71 -14.80 -20.27 -2.91
N ILE A 72 -14.54 -20.58 -1.65
CA ILE A 72 -15.46 -21.29 -0.76
C ILE A 72 -16.13 -20.29 0.20
N LEU A 73 -17.46 -20.19 0.09
CA LEU A 73 -18.33 -19.28 0.84
C LEU A 73 -19.52 -20.02 1.50
N VAL A 74 -19.37 -21.32 1.76
CA VAL A 74 -20.38 -22.16 2.43
C VAL A 74 -20.20 -22.12 3.95
N PRO A 75 -21.22 -22.49 4.77
CA PRO A 75 -21.05 -22.59 6.22
C PRO A 75 -19.88 -23.49 6.63
N SER A 76 -19.19 -23.18 7.73
CA SER A 76 -17.97 -23.87 8.19
C SER A 76 -18.12 -25.40 8.24
N LYS A 77 -19.27 -25.89 8.73
CA LYS A 77 -19.61 -27.33 8.80
C LYS A 77 -19.58 -28.05 7.45
N ALA A 78 -19.73 -27.34 6.34
CA ALA A 78 -19.72 -27.91 4.99
C ALA A 78 -18.36 -27.79 4.28
N VAL A 79 -17.41 -27.01 4.83
CA VAL A 79 -16.15 -26.69 4.15
C VAL A 79 -15.31 -27.94 3.90
N GLU A 80 -15.16 -28.84 4.87
CA GLU A 80 -14.36 -30.07 4.68
C GLU A 80 -14.87 -30.95 3.53
N ALA A 81 -16.19 -31.06 3.37
CA ALA A 81 -16.79 -31.83 2.29
C ALA A 81 -16.54 -31.15 0.93
N VAL A 82 -16.66 -29.82 0.88
CA VAL A 82 -16.34 -29.05 -0.34
C VAL A 82 -14.86 -29.15 -0.69
N ILE A 83 -13.95 -29.17 0.29
CA ILE A 83 -12.52 -29.38 0.05
C ILE A 83 -12.28 -30.74 -0.61
N GLN A 84 -12.99 -31.79 -0.17
CA GLN A 84 -12.90 -33.11 -0.78
C GLN A 84 -13.34 -33.08 -2.27
N GLU A 85 -14.46 -32.42 -2.57
CA GLU A 85 -14.90 -32.22 -3.96
C GLU A 85 -13.87 -31.43 -4.79
N CYS A 86 -13.24 -30.39 -4.21
CA CYS A 86 -12.18 -29.61 -4.86
C CYS A 86 -10.92 -30.46 -5.15
N ILE A 87 -10.55 -31.36 -4.24
CA ILE A 87 -9.43 -32.30 -4.41
C ILE A 87 -9.74 -33.27 -5.55
N GLU A 88 -10.93 -33.85 -5.57
CA GLU A 88 -11.39 -34.74 -6.64
C GLU A 88 -11.44 -34.03 -8.00
N LYS A 89 -11.86 -32.76 -8.01
CA LYS A 89 -11.83 -31.88 -9.18
C LYS A 89 -10.42 -31.47 -9.61
N LYS A 90 -9.41 -31.68 -8.75
CA LYS A 90 -8.01 -31.28 -8.94
C LYS A 90 -7.86 -29.78 -9.20
N VAL A 91 -8.55 -28.96 -8.43
CA VAL A 91 -8.39 -27.50 -8.54
C VAL A 91 -6.95 -27.08 -8.25
N LYS A 92 -6.44 -26.02 -8.88
CA LYS A 92 -5.04 -25.61 -8.66
C LYS A 92 -4.83 -24.88 -7.33
N GLY A 93 -5.85 -24.15 -6.87
CA GLY A 93 -5.82 -23.41 -5.61
C GLY A 93 -7.21 -23.19 -5.02
N ILE A 94 -7.25 -22.94 -3.71
CA ILE A 94 -8.49 -22.72 -2.96
C ILE A 94 -8.38 -21.42 -2.15
N ILE A 95 -9.44 -20.62 -2.16
CA ILE A 95 -9.62 -19.46 -1.28
C ILE A 95 -10.80 -19.77 -0.35
N ILE A 96 -10.54 -19.93 0.94
CA ILE A 96 -11.58 -20.18 1.94
C ILE A 96 -11.96 -18.85 2.58
N VAL A 97 -13.09 -18.28 2.17
CA VAL A 97 -13.60 -17.04 2.76
C VAL A 97 -14.27 -17.30 4.10
N THR A 98 -14.89 -18.47 4.24
CA THR A 98 -15.63 -18.90 5.44
C THR A 98 -14.79 -18.76 6.71
N ALA A 99 -15.38 -18.12 7.72
CA ALA A 99 -14.89 -18.09 9.11
C ALA A 99 -15.56 -19.18 9.96
N GLY A 100 -15.23 -19.23 11.25
CA GLY A 100 -15.71 -20.20 12.24
C GLY A 100 -14.70 -21.32 12.51
N PHE A 101 -13.40 -21.02 12.50
CA PHE A 101 -12.32 -22.00 12.64
C PHE A 101 -11.39 -21.66 13.81
N GLY A 102 -10.07 -21.66 13.60
CA GLY A 102 -9.07 -21.56 14.66
C GLY A 102 -9.03 -20.20 15.36
N GLU A 103 -9.69 -19.20 14.78
CA GLU A 103 -9.92 -17.91 15.41
C GLU A 103 -10.98 -17.95 16.51
N ILE A 104 -11.82 -19.00 16.54
CA ILE A 104 -12.87 -19.17 17.55
C ILE A 104 -12.39 -20.00 18.75
N ASN A 105 -11.77 -21.16 18.49
CA ASN A 105 -11.35 -22.10 19.54
C ASN A 105 -10.36 -23.16 19.00
N ASP A 106 -9.86 -24.01 19.90
CA ASP A 106 -8.88 -25.05 19.56
C ASP A 106 -9.46 -26.19 18.69
N GLU A 107 -10.77 -26.49 18.78
CA GLU A 107 -11.42 -27.42 17.85
C GLU A 107 -11.35 -26.92 16.40
N GLY A 108 -11.55 -25.61 16.21
CA GLY A 108 -11.38 -24.94 14.93
C GLY A 108 -9.96 -25.07 14.38
N LYS A 109 -8.94 -24.95 15.23
CA LYS A 109 -7.52 -25.17 14.83
C LYS A 109 -7.26 -26.61 14.40
N ILE A 110 -7.88 -27.59 15.05
CA ILE A 110 -7.77 -29.00 14.64
C ILE A 110 -8.37 -29.19 13.23
N ILE A 111 -9.51 -28.55 12.95
CA ILE A 111 -10.14 -28.58 11.63
C ILE A 111 -9.24 -27.91 10.58
N GLU A 112 -8.66 -26.74 10.89
CA GLU A 112 -7.71 -26.05 10.01
C GLU A 112 -6.51 -26.91 9.66
N ASN A 113 -5.86 -27.51 10.66
CA ASN A 113 -4.72 -28.40 10.44
C ASN A 113 -5.10 -29.59 9.55
N ARG A 114 -6.30 -30.15 9.75
CA ARG A 114 -6.81 -31.25 8.91
C ARG A 114 -7.03 -30.79 7.47
N ILE A 115 -7.62 -29.62 7.25
CA ILE A 115 -7.82 -29.03 5.92
C ILE A 115 -6.45 -28.79 5.25
N ALA A 116 -5.51 -28.16 5.96
CA ALA A 116 -4.17 -27.88 5.46
C ALA A 116 -3.45 -29.17 5.03
N MET A 117 -3.48 -30.22 5.86
CA MET A 117 -2.89 -31.52 5.53
C MET A 117 -3.54 -32.18 4.31
N LYS A 118 -4.87 -32.18 4.21
CA LYS A 118 -5.60 -32.72 3.05
C LYS A 118 -5.18 -32.03 1.75
N CYS A 119 -5.18 -30.69 1.75
CA CYS A 119 -4.80 -29.90 0.57
C CYS A 119 -3.32 -30.09 0.21
N LYS A 120 -2.43 -30.08 1.21
CA LYS A 120 -1.00 -30.32 1.01
C LYS A 120 -0.72 -31.68 0.37
N ASN A 121 -1.36 -32.74 0.85
CA ASN A 121 -1.22 -34.10 0.29
C ASN A 121 -1.75 -34.20 -1.15
N ALA A 122 -2.74 -33.37 -1.50
CA ALA A 122 -3.27 -33.26 -2.85
C ALA A 122 -2.46 -32.31 -3.77
N GLY A 123 -1.44 -31.63 -3.25
CA GLY A 123 -0.68 -30.63 -4.00
C GLY A 123 -1.44 -29.33 -4.28
N ILE A 124 -2.47 -29.01 -3.49
CA ILE A 124 -3.33 -27.84 -3.66
C ILE A 124 -2.99 -26.79 -2.60
N ARG A 125 -2.81 -25.54 -3.02
CA ARG A 125 -2.54 -24.43 -2.10
C ARG A 125 -3.82 -23.76 -1.60
N VAL A 126 -3.79 -23.21 -0.38
CA VAL A 126 -4.94 -22.61 0.29
C VAL A 126 -4.64 -21.22 0.84
N ILE A 127 -5.46 -20.24 0.46
CA ILE A 127 -5.56 -18.92 1.11
C ILE A 127 -6.73 -18.94 2.10
N GLY A 128 -6.52 -18.41 3.30
CA GLY A 128 -7.51 -18.39 4.39
C GLY A 128 -7.26 -19.51 5.43
N PRO A 129 -8.31 -20.03 6.10
CA PRO A 129 -9.71 -19.58 6.06
C PRO A 129 -9.89 -18.19 6.66
N ASN A 130 -11.14 -17.73 6.82
CA ASN A 130 -11.47 -16.44 7.42
C ASN A 130 -10.73 -15.29 6.70
N CYS A 131 -10.90 -15.22 5.38
CA CYS A 131 -10.27 -14.19 4.57
C CYS A 131 -11.30 -13.46 3.70
N VAL A 132 -10.93 -12.29 3.18
CA VAL A 132 -11.78 -11.57 2.22
C VAL A 132 -11.58 -12.01 0.79
N GLY A 133 -10.44 -12.62 0.47
CA GLY A 133 -10.02 -13.02 -0.87
C GLY A 133 -8.84 -12.20 -1.41
N ILE A 134 -8.74 -12.13 -2.74
CA ILE A 134 -7.63 -11.49 -3.46
C ILE A 134 -8.14 -10.54 -4.54
N GLN A 135 -7.29 -9.61 -4.98
CA GLN A 135 -7.55 -8.76 -6.13
C GLN A 135 -6.31 -8.57 -7.01
N ASN A 136 -6.52 -8.39 -8.31
CA ASN A 136 -5.48 -8.07 -9.28
C ASN A 136 -5.98 -6.97 -10.23
N ASN A 137 -5.42 -5.76 -10.09
CA ASN A 137 -5.82 -4.59 -10.86
C ASN A 137 -5.31 -4.59 -12.31
N GLU A 138 -4.37 -5.46 -12.67
CA GLU A 138 -3.92 -5.60 -14.06
C GLU A 138 -4.99 -6.21 -14.95
N ILE A 139 -5.69 -7.23 -14.45
CA ILE A 139 -6.78 -7.90 -15.17
C ILE A 139 -8.16 -7.47 -14.64
N ASN A 140 -8.20 -6.43 -13.79
CA ASN A 140 -9.39 -5.97 -13.06
C ASN A 140 -10.18 -7.12 -12.38
N LEU A 141 -9.48 -8.07 -11.78
CA LEU A 141 -10.08 -9.16 -11.01
C LEU A 141 -10.30 -8.72 -9.56
N ASN A 142 -11.56 -8.68 -9.12
CA ASN A 142 -11.91 -8.57 -7.71
C ASN A 142 -12.53 -9.88 -7.21
N ALA A 143 -11.69 -10.84 -6.83
CA ALA A 143 -12.09 -12.11 -6.23
C ALA A 143 -12.23 -11.99 -4.69
N SER A 144 -12.92 -10.93 -4.26
CA SER A 144 -13.16 -10.62 -2.85
C SER A 144 -14.54 -10.01 -2.65
N PHE A 145 -15.01 -9.96 -1.40
CA PHE A 145 -16.29 -9.32 -1.07
C PHE A 145 -16.17 -7.83 -0.69
N ILE A 146 -14.96 -7.26 -0.74
CA ILE A 146 -14.71 -5.85 -0.40
C ILE A 146 -14.63 -4.98 -1.66
N GLN A 147 -14.51 -3.65 -1.49
CA GLN A 147 -14.41 -2.72 -2.62
C GLN A 147 -13.19 -3.03 -3.49
N ALA A 148 -13.24 -2.63 -4.76
CA ALA A 148 -12.09 -2.74 -5.64
C ALA A 148 -10.96 -1.84 -5.11
N ALA A 149 -9.76 -2.38 -5.04
CA ALA A 149 -8.58 -1.61 -4.66
C ALA A 149 -8.34 -0.52 -5.73
N PRO A 150 -8.04 0.73 -5.34
CA PRO A 150 -7.65 1.77 -6.29
C PRO A 150 -6.47 1.29 -7.14
N LYS A 151 -6.38 1.69 -8.41
CA LYS A 151 -5.31 1.22 -9.30
C LYS A 151 -3.99 1.92 -8.99
N GLY A 152 -2.91 1.16 -8.87
CA GLY A 152 -1.57 1.70 -8.67
C GLY A 152 -0.49 0.62 -8.72
N ASN A 153 0.62 0.86 -8.02
CA ASN A 153 1.84 0.04 -8.07
C ASN A 153 2.19 -0.61 -6.72
N ILE A 154 1.33 -0.49 -5.72
CA ILE A 154 1.51 -1.07 -4.38
C ILE A 154 0.95 -2.50 -4.38
N SER A 155 1.65 -3.47 -3.83
CA SER A 155 1.10 -4.81 -3.62
C SER A 155 0.92 -5.04 -2.14
N MET A 156 -0.35 -5.17 -1.73
CA MET A 156 -0.73 -5.20 -0.32
C MET A 156 -1.02 -6.62 0.14
N ILE A 157 -0.47 -6.96 1.30
CA ILE A 157 -0.85 -8.14 2.09
C ILE A 157 -1.52 -7.63 3.37
N SER A 158 -2.67 -8.18 3.72
CA SER A 158 -3.33 -7.85 4.98
C SER A 158 -3.79 -9.10 5.70
N GLN A 159 -3.66 -9.14 7.02
CA GLN A 159 -4.39 -10.11 7.85
C GLN A 159 -5.84 -9.67 8.13
N SER A 160 -6.10 -8.36 8.19
CA SER A 160 -7.45 -7.81 8.45
C SER A 160 -8.14 -7.33 7.18
N GLY A 161 -9.33 -7.87 6.94
CA GLY A 161 -10.20 -7.45 5.82
C GLY A 161 -10.73 -6.04 5.97
N SER A 162 -11.24 -5.68 7.15
CA SER A 162 -11.77 -4.34 7.43
C SER A 162 -10.69 -3.26 7.39
N PHE A 163 -9.49 -3.58 7.87
CA PHE A 163 -8.35 -2.67 7.75
C PHE A 163 -7.91 -2.48 6.29
N ALA A 164 -7.99 -3.52 5.46
CA ALA A 164 -7.75 -3.38 4.02
C ALA A 164 -8.77 -2.43 3.37
N CYS A 165 -10.06 -2.52 3.74
CA CYS A 165 -11.08 -1.57 3.28
C CYS A 165 -10.71 -0.12 3.66
N ALA A 166 -10.33 0.12 4.92
CA ALA A 166 -9.93 1.44 5.38
C ALA A 166 -8.69 1.96 4.64
N SER A 167 -7.72 1.06 4.39
CA SER A 167 -6.51 1.38 3.64
C SER A 167 -6.81 1.76 2.20
N PHE A 168 -7.77 1.11 1.53
CA PHE A 168 -8.18 1.47 0.18
C PHE A 168 -8.80 2.87 0.10
N TYR A 169 -9.62 3.26 1.08
CA TYR A 169 -10.14 4.63 1.15
C TYR A 169 -9.04 5.66 1.36
N ALA A 170 -8.10 5.39 2.27
CA ALA A 170 -6.95 6.27 2.51
C ALA A 170 -6.04 6.38 1.27
N MET A 171 -5.82 5.26 0.57
CA MET A 171 -5.07 5.25 -0.69
C MET A 171 -5.75 6.12 -1.75
N GLU A 172 -7.05 5.97 -1.96
CA GLU A 172 -7.81 6.77 -2.93
C GLU A 172 -7.72 8.28 -2.62
N GLN A 173 -7.84 8.66 -1.34
CA GLN A 173 -7.71 10.06 -0.90
C GLN A 173 -6.33 10.67 -1.16
N GLU A 174 -5.28 9.83 -1.17
CA GLU A 174 -3.89 10.22 -1.38
C GLU A 174 -3.40 9.89 -2.80
N SER A 175 -4.30 9.55 -3.73
CA SER A 175 -3.97 9.17 -5.12
C SER A 175 -3.03 7.98 -5.25
N LEU A 176 -3.07 7.09 -4.27
CA LEU A 176 -2.35 5.82 -4.23
C LEU A 176 -3.26 4.70 -4.70
N GLY A 177 -2.66 3.56 -5.03
CA GLY A 177 -3.41 2.39 -5.38
C GLY A 177 -2.59 1.12 -5.41
N CYS A 178 -3.30 0.00 -5.40
CA CYS A 178 -2.72 -1.31 -5.47
C CYS A 178 -2.55 -1.80 -6.91
N SER A 179 -1.50 -2.57 -7.17
CA SER A 179 -1.41 -3.47 -8.31
C SER A 179 -2.10 -4.80 -7.99
N LYS A 180 -1.87 -5.33 -6.78
CA LYS A 180 -2.41 -6.59 -6.28
C LYS A 180 -2.71 -6.50 -4.78
N PHE A 181 -3.70 -7.28 -4.35
CA PHE A 181 -4.07 -7.38 -2.94
C PHE A 181 -4.31 -8.84 -2.56
N ALA A 182 -3.81 -9.24 -1.40
CA ALA A 182 -4.10 -10.53 -0.80
C ALA A 182 -4.45 -10.39 0.67
N ASN A 183 -5.55 -11.01 1.07
CA ASN A 183 -5.86 -11.25 2.47
C ASN A 183 -5.68 -12.73 2.78
N ILE A 184 -4.73 -13.03 3.67
CA ILE A 184 -4.29 -14.40 3.94
C ILE A 184 -5.11 -15.09 5.06
N GLY A 185 -5.97 -14.34 5.75
CA GLY A 185 -6.81 -14.83 6.85
C GLY A 185 -6.00 -15.52 7.94
N ASN A 186 -6.48 -16.68 8.40
CA ASN A 186 -5.84 -17.49 9.43
C ASN A 186 -4.54 -18.17 8.98
N ASN A 187 -4.21 -18.08 7.68
CA ASN A 187 -2.90 -18.45 7.17
C ASN A 187 -2.51 -19.94 7.34
N ILE A 188 -3.41 -20.87 7.01
CA ILE A 188 -3.17 -22.31 7.26
C ILE A 188 -2.22 -22.97 6.25
N ASP A 189 -1.88 -22.28 5.15
CA ASP A 189 -0.95 -22.77 4.12
C ASP A 189 -0.20 -21.63 3.41
N VAL A 190 -0.86 -20.84 2.54
CA VAL A 190 -0.19 -19.77 1.78
C VAL A 190 0.24 -18.65 2.72
N SER A 191 1.53 -18.56 3.02
CA SER A 191 2.14 -17.67 4.02
C SER A 191 2.39 -16.24 3.50
N PHE A 192 2.82 -15.35 4.41
CA PHE A 192 3.40 -14.06 4.02
C PHE A 192 4.60 -14.23 3.06
N VAL A 193 5.43 -15.25 3.28
CA VAL A 193 6.63 -15.52 2.47
C VAL A 193 6.24 -15.88 1.05
N ASP A 194 5.27 -16.79 0.86
CA ASP A 194 4.78 -17.17 -0.46
C ASP A 194 4.31 -15.97 -1.30
N ILE A 195 3.52 -15.08 -0.68
CA ILE A 195 3.00 -13.88 -1.35
C ILE A 195 4.10 -12.85 -1.59
N LEU A 196 5.02 -12.69 -0.64
CA LEU A 196 6.16 -11.78 -0.76
C LEU A 196 7.07 -12.17 -1.93
N GLU A 197 7.44 -13.43 -2.05
CA GLU A 197 8.26 -13.94 -3.15
C GLU A 197 7.56 -13.72 -4.50
N TYR A 198 6.25 -13.99 -4.57
CA TYR A 198 5.49 -13.70 -5.77
C TYR A 198 5.46 -12.20 -6.13
N TYR A 199 5.24 -11.31 -5.15
CA TYR A 199 5.28 -9.86 -5.38
C TYR A 199 6.69 -9.35 -5.71
N ASN A 200 7.75 -10.02 -5.27
CA ASN A 200 9.11 -9.69 -5.66
C ASN A 200 9.34 -9.89 -7.16
N ASP A 201 8.80 -10.97 -7.72
CA ASP A 201 9.02 -11.32 -9.13
C ASP A 201 8.04 -10.60 -10.07
N ASP A 202 7.00 -9.96 -9.53
CA ASP A 202 5.99 -9.24 -10.31
C ASP A 202 6.41 -7.79 -10.64
N ASP A 203 6.60 -7.49 -11.92
CA ASP A 203 7.02 -6.16 -12.38
C ASP A 203 6.00 -5.04 -12.08
N LYS A 204 4.73 -5.37 -11.89
CA LYS A 204 3.68 -4.40 -11.52
C LYS A 204 3.74 -4.00 -10.05
N SER A 205 4.30 -4.88 -9.21
CA SER A 205 4.58 -4.62 -7.80
C SER A 205 5.85 -3.79 -7.69
N LYS A 206 5.73 -2.48 -7.43
CA LYS A 206 6.89 -1.59 -7.19
C LYS A 206 7.15 -1.38 -5.70
N ILE A 207 6.10 -1.44 -4.89
CA ILE A 207 6.14 -1.28 -3.44
C ILE A 207 5.35 -2.43 -2.85
N ILE A 208 5.81 -3.00 -1.74
CA ILE A 208 5.05 -4.02 -1.04
C ILE A 208 4.63 -3.47 0.32
N SER A 209 3.34 -3.58 0.64
CA SER A 209 2.80 -3.17 1.94
C SER A 209 2.24 -4.36 2.69
N ILE A 210 2.43 -4.38 4.01
CA ILE A 210 1.94 -5.45 4.87
C ILE A 210 1.22 -4.84 6.06
N TYR A 211 -0.05 -5.21 6.26
CA TYR A 211 -0.68 -5.10 7.56
C TYR A 211 -0.66 -6.47 8.25
N MET A 212 -0.07 -6.51 9.45
CA MET A 212 0.02 -7.73 10.24
C MET A 212 -0.29 -7.48 11.72
N GLU A 213 -0.82 -8.52 12.35
CA GLU A 213 -1.16 -8.62 13.76
C GLU A 213 -0.36 -9.73 14.42
N THR A 214 -0.14 -10.83 13.71
CA THR A 214 0.59 -12.02 14.20
C THR A 214 1.57 -12.55 13.16
N MET A 215 2.57 -13.30 13.64
CA MET A 215 3.62 -13.92 12.82
C MET A 215 3.98 -15.29 13.41
N SER A 216 3.87 -16.34 12.60
CA SER A 216 4.30 -17.71 12.92
C SER A 216 5.77 -17.95 12.54
N ASP A 217 6.16 -17.59 11.31
CA ASP A 217 7.43 -18.01 10.70
C ASP A 217 8.44 -16.86 10.56
N GLY A 218 8.90 -16.36 11.71
CA GLY A 218 9.72 -15.15 11.78
C GLY A 218 11.07 -15.23 11.04
N LYS A 219 11.71 -16.42 10.98
CA LYS A 219 13.03 -16.58 10.34
C LYS A 219 12.96 -16.45 8.82
N ASP A 220 12.03 -17.18 8.20
CA ASP A 220 11.87 -17.16 6.75
C ASP A 220 11.29 -15.82 6.29
N PHE A 221 10.38 -15.24 7.08
CA PHE A 221 9.90 -13.88 6.87
C PHE A 221 11.05 -12.85 6.88
N TYR A 222 11.93 -12.90 7.88
CA TYR A 222 13.10 -12.02 7.96
C TYR A 222 14.01 -12.15 6.74
N ASN A 223 14.38 -13.39 6.36
CA ASN A 223 15.25 -13.66 5.22
C ASN A 223 14.64 -13.15 3.91
N THR A 224 13.34 -13.39 3.74
CA THR A 224 12.58 -12.97 2.56
C THR A 224 12.51 -11.46 2.44
N ILE A 225 12.17 -10.75 3.52
CA ILE A 225 12.18 -9.28 3.53
C ILE A 225 13.57 -8.75 3.23
N LYS A 226 14.61 -9.28 3.88
CA LYS A 226 15.98 -8.81 3.69
C LYS A 226 16.41 -8.90 2.23
N LYS A 227 16.05 -9.99 1.54
CA LYS A 227 16.30 -10.19 0.11
C LYS A 227 15.51 -9.17 -0.72
N ILE A 228 14.19 -9.14 -0.59
CA ILE A 228 13.30 -8.34 -1.44
C ILE A 228 13.54 -6.85 -1.25
N ASN A 229 13.81 -6.42 -0.01
CA ASN A 229 13.96 -5.03 0.33
C ASN A 229 15.16 -4.36 -0.35
N THR A 230 16.12 -5.12 -0.88
CA THR A 230 17.20 -4.57 -1.73
C THR A 230 16.70 -4.07 -3.09
N VAL A 231 15.57 -4.59 -3.56
CA VAL A 231 14.98 -4.29 -4.87
C VAL A 231 13.75 -3.40 -4.70
N LYS A 232 12.80 -3.82 -3.86
CA LYS A 232 11.50 -3.16 -3.68
C LYS A 232 11.30 -2.73 -2.23
N PRO A 233 10.90 -1.49 -1.93
CA PRO A 233 10.62 -1.08 -0.56
C PRO A 233 9.48 -1.92 0.03
N ILE A 234 9.69 -2.41 1.25
CA ILE A 234 8.68 -3.11 2.05
C ILE A 234 8.27 -2.22 3.22
N ILE A 235 6.96 -1.96 3.33
CA ILE A 235 6.37 -1.10 4.37
C ILE A 235 5.40 -1.93 5.19
N ILE A 236 5.61 -2.00 6.50
CA ILE A 236 4.88 -2.87 7.41
C ILE A 236 4.19 -2.01 8.45
N LEU A 237 2.89 -2.19 8.63
CA LEU A 237 2.13 -1.68 9.76
C LEU A 237 1.78 -2.84 10.70
N LYS A 238 2.22 -2.72 11.96
CA LYS A 238 1.98 -3.74 12.99
C LYS A 238 0.85 -3.32 13.93
N GLY A 239 -0.29 -4.01 13.85
CA GLY A 239 -1.33 -3.99 14.88
C GLY A 239 -0.88 -4.78 16.12
N GLY A 240 -1.39 -4.47 17.31
CA GLY A 240 -1.06 -5.23 18.53
C GLY A 240 0.39 -5.08 19.00
N LYS A 241 0.86 -3.83 19.16
CA LYS A 241 2.21 -3.49 19.70
C LYS A 241 2.27 -3.40 21.23
N SER A 242 1.14 -3.09 21.87
CA SER A 242 0.98 -2.98 23.33
C SER A 242 0.32 -4.23 23.91
N GLU A 243 0.33 -4.39 25.23
CA GLU A 243 -0.34 -5.51 25.89
C GLU A 243 -1.84 -5.60 25.54
N TYR A 244 -2.57 -4.48 25.64
CA TYR A 244 -3.98 -4.43 25.25
C TYR A 244 -4.19 -4.73 23.77
N GLY A 245 -3.33 -4.18 22.91
CA GLY A 245 -3.43 -4.45 21.47
C GLY A 245 -3.13 -5.90 21.12
N MET A 246 -2.16 -6.54 21.79
CA MET A 246 -1.87 -7.96 21.62
C MET A 246 -3.04 -8.83 22.08
N LYS A 247 -3.64 -8.52 23.24
CA LYS A 247 -4.83 -9.23 23.72
C LYS A 247 -6.00 -9.14 22.73
N ALA A 248 -6.25 -7.95 22.18
CA ALA A 248 -7.30 -7.72 21.18
C ALA A 248 -7.02 -8.45 19.86
N ALA A 249 -5.76 -8.48 19.40
CA ALA A 249 -5.38 -9.27 18.22
C ALA A 249 -5.55 -10.77 18.47
N SER A 250 -5.09 -11.28 19.62
CA SER A 250 -5.21 -12.71 19.96
C SER A 250 -6.66 -13.16 20.16
N SER A 251 -7.56 -12.30 20.65
CA SER A 251 -8.98 -12.66 20.85
C SER A 251 -9.76 -12.87 19.56
N HIS A 252 -9.27 -12.37 18.42
CA HIS A 252 -9.93 -12.50 17.12
C HIS A 252 -9.12 -13.26 16.07
N THR A 253 -7.85 -13.57 16.33
CA THR A 253 -7.02 -14.40 15.44
C THR A 253 -6.75 -15.79 16.00
N GLY A 254 -6.95 -16.01 17.31
CA GLY A 254 -6.64 -17.28 17.98
C GLY A 254 -5.14 -17.64 18.02
N ALA A 255 -4.27 -16.77 17.50
CA ALA A 255 -2.84 -17.00 17.36
C ALA A 255 -2.02 -16.46 18.54
N ILE A 256 -0.85 -17.06 18.76
CA ILE A 256 0.10 -16.68 19.82
C ILE A 256 0.61 -15.26 19.55
N ALA A 257 0.64 -14.44 20.60
CA ALA A 257 1.13 -13.07 20.52
C ALA A 257 2.61 -13.02 20.09
N THR A 258 2.90 -12.27 19.03
CA THR A 258 4.27 -12.05 18.56
C THR A 258 5.02 -11.10 19.51
N ASN A 259 6.24 -11.47 19.91
CA ASN A 259 7.10 -10.55 20.67
C ASN A 259 7.47 -9.33 19.80
N TYR A 260 6.83 -8.20 20.10
CA TYR A 260 6.96 -6.99 19.29
C TYR A 260 8.40 -6.44 19.25
N LYS A 261 9.14 -6.50 20.37
CA LYS A 261 10.53 -6.01 20.41
C LYS A 261 11.43 -6.80 19.47
N LEU A 262 11.26 -8.12 19.44
CA LEU A 262 12.01 -9.01 18.55
C LEU A 262 11.64 -8.75 17.08
N LEU A 263 10.34 -8.63 16.78
CA LEU A 263 9.87 -8.31 15.43
C LEU A 263 10.41 -6.96 14.94
N LYS A 264 10.34 -5.92 15.77
CA LYS A 264 10.86 -4.58 15.47
C LYS A 264 12.35 -4.60 15.17
N ALA A 265 13.14 -5.32 15.97
CA ALA A 265 14.57 -5.49 15.73
C ALA A 265 14.84 -6.22 14.41
N ALA A 266 14.13 -7.32 14.14
CA ALA A 266 14.27 -8.10 12.92
C ALA A 266 13.92 -7.29 11.66
N ILE A 267 12.79 -6.58 11.66
CA ILE A 267 12.37 -5.73 10.54
C ILE A 267 13.39 -4.63 10.27
N LYS A 268 13.87 -3.95 11.33
CA LYS A 268 14.92 -2.92 11.21
C LYS A 268 16.22 -3.49 10.65
N GLN A 269 16.62 -4.68 11.08
CA GLN A 269 17.81 -5.36 10.56
C GLN A 269 17.66 -5.74 9.08
N ALA A 270 16.47 -6.21 8.66
CA ALA A 270 16.14 -6.48 7.27
C ALA A 270 16.02 -5.21 6.41
N GLY A 271 15.91 -4.04 7.05
CA GLY A 271 15.88 -2.73 6.41
C GLY A 271 14.51 -2.33 5.87
N ALA A 272 13.45 -3.09 6.19
CA ALA A 272 12.09 -2.71 5.85
C ALA A 272 11.58 -1.61 6.79
N ILE A 273 10.58 -0.86 6.32
CA ILE A 273 9.98 0.23 7.06
C ILE A 273 8.92 -0.35 8.00
N LEU A 274 9.09 -0.16 9.30
CA LEU A 274 8.06 -0.47 10.30
C LEU A 274 7.35 0.82 10.71
N CYS A 275 6.09 0.94 10.33
CA CYS A 275 5.20 1.99 10.76
C CYS A 275 4.45 1.55 12.02
N GLU A 276 4.38 2.44 13.00
CA GLU A 276 3.67 2.20 14.26
C GLU A 276 2.32 2.91 14.30
N GLU A 277 2.08 3.86 13.38
CA GLU A 277 0.87 4.64 13.23
C GLU A 277 0.35 4.57 11.79
N THR A 278 -0.97 4.71 11.60
CA THR A 278 -1.60 4.66 10.27
C THR A 278 -1.21 5.85 9.40
N THR A 279 -1.02 7.04 10.00
CA THR A 279 -0.54 8.23 9.30
C THR A 279 0.85 7.99 8.70
N ASP A 280 1.78 7.48 9.49
CA ASP A 280 3.13 7.13 9.04
C ASP A 280 3.11 6.08 7.92
N PHE A 281 2.21 5.10 8.02
CA PHE A 281 2.03 4.07 6.99
C PHE A 281 1.62 4.68 5.64
N ILE A 282 0.64 5.59 5.64
CA ILE A 282 0.20 6.26 4.42
C ILE A 282 1.28 7.20 3.88
N VAL A 283 1.98 7.95 4.74
CA VAL A 283 3.11 8.80 4.34
C VAL A 283 4.22 7.97 3.71
N ALA A 284 4.55 6.80 4.26
CA ALA A 284 5.55 5.91 3.69
C ALA A 284 5.14 5.41 2.29
N LEU A 285 3.89 4.97 2.12
CA LEU A 285 3.36 4.55 0.82
C LEU A 285 3.42 5.69 -0.20
N LYS A 286 2.98 6.89 0.20
CA LYS A 286 3.05 8.12 -0.61
C LYS A 286 4.47 8.45 -1.04
N THR A 287 5.39 8.44 -0.09
CA THR A 287 6.82 8.73 -0.30
C THR A 287 7.40 7.84 -1.39
N TYR A 288 7.28 6.52 -1.25
CA TYR A 288 7.88 5.58 -2.20
C TYR A 288 7.12 5.46 -3.52
N SER A 289 5.85 5.87 -3.57
CA SER A 289 5.04 5.84 -4.80
C SER A 289 5.40 6.98 -5.76
N PHE A 290 5.72 8.15 -5.20
CA PHE A 290 5.90 9.36 -6.01
C PHE A 290 7.34 9.83 -6.14
N LEU A 291 8.21 9.53 -5.17
CA LEU A 291 9.51 10.18 -5.06
C LEU A 291 10.67 9.27 -5.47
N PRO A 292 11.67 9.79 -6.21
CA PRO A 292 12.92 9.07 -6.44
C PRO A 292 13.72 8.94 -5.14
N LEU A 293 14.74 8.08 -5.12
CA LEU A 293 15.73 8.10 -4.04
C LEU A 293 16.71 9.27 -4.23
N PRO A 294 17.04 10.03 -3.18
CA PRO A 294 17.93 11.17 -3.27
C PRO A 294 19.39 10.76 -3.51
N LYS A 295 20.21 11.68 -4.03
CA LYS A 295 21.67 11.48 -4.18
C LYS A 295 22.45 11.73 -2.89
N GLY A 296 21.82 12.29 -1.87
CA GLY A 296 22.38 12.47 -0.53
C GLY A 296 21.30 12.93 0.44
N GLU A 297 21.69 13.75 1.41
CA GLU A 297 20.82 14.22 2.50
C GLU A 297 20.78 15.76 2.60
N LYS A 298 21.31 16.46 1.59
CA LYS A 298 21.35 17.93 1.53
C LYS A 298 19.97 18.49 1.15
N ILE A 299 19.35 19.25 2.05
CA ILE A 299 17.97 19.76 1.86
C ILE A 299 17.98 21.26 1.60
N GLY A 300 17.35 21.68 0.50
CA GLY A 300 17.02 23.07 0.20
C GLY A 300 15.54 23.35 0.45
N VAL A 301 15.22 24.38 1.22
CA VAL A 301 13.84 24.76 1.53
C VAL A 301 13.55 26.13 0.93
N LEU A 302 12.40 26.27 0.26
CA LEU A 302 11.82 27.55 -0.13
C LEU A 302 10.45 27.69 0.52
N THR A 303 10.05 28.91 0.87
CA THR A 303 8.78 29.15 1.54
C THR A 303 8.19 30.51 1.18
N ASN A 304 6.87 30.66 1.25
CA ASN A 304 6.18 31.95 1.29
C ASN A 304 5.68 32.32 2.70
N SER A 305 5.98 31.46 3.69
CA SER A 305 5.54 31.59 5.07
C SER A 305 6.65 31.15 6.03
N GLY A 306 7.30 32.12 6.67
CA GLY A 306 8.32 31.88 7.69
C GLY A 306 7.85 30.95 8.82
N GLY A 307 6.57 31.06 9.24
CA GLY A 307 6.01 30.18 10.28
C GLY A 307 5.98 28.71 9.89
N SER A 308 5.55 28.41 8.65
CA SER A 308 5.53 27.02 8.15
C SER A 308 6.93 26.41 8.02
N SER A 309 7.92 27.21 7.63
CA SER A 309 9.29 26.76 7.50
C SER A 309 10.02 26.61 8.84
N VAL A 310 9.65 27.38 9.87
CA VAL A 310 10.14 27.16 11.25
C VAL A 310 9.70 25.79 11.75
N LEU A 311 8.39 25.50 11.69
CA LEU A 311 7.88 24.20 12.14
C LEU A 311 8.46 23.02 11.35
N PHE A 312 8.71 23.20 10.04
CA PHE A 312 9.43 22.22 9.24
C PHE A 312 10.88 22.05 9.69
N SER A 313 11.59 23.14 9.96
CA SER A 313 12.99 23.10 10.40
C SER A 313 13.14 22.38 11.74
N ASP A 314 12.28 22.69 12.73
CA ASP A 314 12.26 22.01 14.03
C ASP A 314 12.07 20.49 13.86
N LYS A 315 11.11 20.11 13.00
CA LYS A 315 10.80 18.69 12.78
C LYS A 315 11.87 17.98 11.96
N ALA A 316 12.53 18.67 11.03
CA ALA A 316 13.67 18.17 10.30
C ALA A 316 14.85 17.90 11.25
N GLU A 317 15.13 18.81 12.18
CA GLU A 317 16.17 18.66 13.20
C GLU A 317 15.88 17.47 14.14
N GLU A 318 14.63 17.28 14.58
CA GLU A 318 14.22 16.12 15.40
C GLU A 318 14.54 14.78 14.71
N TYR A 319 14.45 14.74 13.38
CA TYR A 319 14.82 13.57 12.57
C TYR A 319 16.30 13.54 12.15
N GLY A 320 17.12 14.49 12.60
CA GLY A 320 18.54 14.59 12.27
C GLY A 320 18.81 14.97 10.81
N LEU A 321 17.86 15.63 10.16
CA LEU A 321 17.98 16.12 8.80
C LEU A 321 18.69 17.47 8.77
N LYS A 322 19.45 17.74 7.70
CA LYS A 322 20.30 18.94 7.61
C LYS A 322 19.88 19.82 6.43
N LEU A 323 19.56 21.07 6.73
CA LEU A 323 19.36 22.11 5.74
C LEU A 323 20.73 22.65 5.30
N VAL A 324 20.95 22.80 4.00
CA VAL A 324 22.24 23.29 3.49
C VAL A 324 22.34 24.80 3.50
N GLU A 325 23.56 25.31 3.65
CA GLU A 325 23.87 26.68 3.27
C GLU A 325 23.82 26.80 1.74
N PHE A 326 23.24 27.89 1.24
CA PHE A 326 23.13 28.11 -0.20
C PHE A 326 24.45 28.60 -0.79
N SER A 327 24.80 28.03 -1.95
CA SER A 327 25.94 28.47 -2.74
C SER A 327 25.73 29.89 -3.29
N ASN A 328 26.83 30.61 -3.53
CA ASN A 328 26.76 31.93 -4.16
C ASN A 328 26.14 31.82 -5.56
N GLU A 329 26.41 30.73 -6.27
CA GLU A 329 25.88 30.43 -7.59
C GLU A 329 24.35 30.32 -7.56
N LEU A 330 23.79 29.60 -6.58
CA LEU A 330 22.34 29.52 -6.40
C LEU A 330 21.74 30.89 -6.08
N ILE A 331 22.37 31.63 -5.17
CA ILE A 331 21.93 32.96 -4.77
C ILE A 331 21.85 33.89 -5.99
N GLN A 332 22.88 33.92 -6.84
CA GLN A 332 22.86 34.74 -8.05
C GLN A 332 21.77 34.32 -9.04
N LYS A 333 21.48 33.01 -9.15
CA LYS A 333 20.40 32.50 -10.02
C LYS A 333 19.01 32.91 -9.54
N VAL A 334 18.75 32.86 -8.23
CA VAL A 334 17.40 33.13 -7.68
C VAL A 334 17.12 34.60 -7.42
N LYS A 335 18.17 35.40 -7.18
CA LYS A 335 18.08 36.83 -6.85
C LYS A 335 17.20 37.66 -7.80
N PRO A 336 17.22 37.49 -9.15
CA PRO A 336 16.37 38.26 -10.06
C PRO A 336 14.86 38.08 -9.87
N TYR A 337 14.44 37.00 -9.19
CA TYR A 337 13.03 36.67 -8.96
C TYR A 337 12.53 37.13 -7.59
N LEU A 338 13.41 37.65 -6.74
CA LEU A 338 13.14 37.97 -5.34
C LEU A 338 13.23 39.46 -5.08
N ILE A 339 12.42 39.94 -4.14
CA ILE A 339 12.46 41.34 -3.70
C ILE A 339 13.65 41.57 -2.74
N PRO A 340 14.16 42.82 -2.60
CA PRO A 340 15.33 43.11 -1.77
C PRO A 340 15.21 42.74 -0.27
N LEU A 341 13.98 42.53 0.23
CA LEU A 341 13.72 42.16 1.63
C LEU A 341 14.06 40.69 1.95
N VAL A 342 14.21 39.85 0.92
CA VAL A 342 14.43 38.41 1.09
C VAL A 342 15.86 38.15 1.56
N LYS A 343 16.00 37.36 2.62
CA LYS A 343 17.30 36.88 3.10
C LYS A 343 17.65 35.58 2.40
N PHE A 344 18.87 35.49 1.87
CA PHE A 344 19.39 34.33 1.16
C PHE A 344 19.95 33.27 2.12
N VAL A 345 19.12 32.81 3.05
CA VAL A 345 19.42 31.72 3.99
C VAL A 345 18.43 30.59 3.80
N ASN A 346 18.75 29.39 4.28
CA ASN A 346 17.85 28.24 4.21
C ASN A 346 17.11 28.08 5.55
N PRO A 347 15.77 28.12 5.59
CA PRO A 347 14.81 28.23 4.49
C PRO A 347 14.78 29.57 3.75
N LEU A 348 14.67 29.54 2.42
CA LEU A 348 14.54 30.72 1.56
C LEU A 348 13.12 31.29 1.66
N ASP A 349 12.92 32.29 2.51
CA ASP A 349 11.63 32.96 2.68
C ASP A 349 11.40 34.03 1.60
N MET A 350 10.60 33.66 0.60
CA MET A 350 10.20 34.49 -0.53
C MET A 350 9.12 35.51 -0.15
N ILE A 351 8.64 35.49 1.09
CA ILE A 351 7.54 36.31 1.63
C ILE A 351 6.20 35.95 0.94
N GLY A 352 5.08 36.41 1.51
CA GLY A 352 3.73 36.10 1.03
C GLY A 352 3.35 36.68 -0.35
N VAL A 353 4.26 37.38 -1.04
CA VAL A 353 4.02 37.96 -2.38
C VAL A 353 4.50 37.06 -3.52
N ALA A 354 5.08 35.89 -3.23
CA ALA A 354 5.55 34.96 -4.24
C ALA A 354 4.39 34.34 -5.03
N GLU A 355 4.44 34.45 -6.36
CA GLU A 355 3.46 33.88 -7.29
C GLU A 355 3.97 32.56 -7.89
N GLU A 356 3.23 31.99 -8.85
CA GLU A 356 3.63 30.80 -9.61
C GLU A 356 5.05 30.92 -10.19
N LYS A 357 5.40 32.09 -10.72
CA LYS A 357 6.70 32.32 -11.37
C LYS A 357 7.85 32.11 -10.39
N GLN A 358 7.76 32.67 -9.18
CA GLN A 358 8.80 32.51 -8.16
C GLN A 358 8.91 31.05 -7.73
N TYR A 359 7.78 30.38 -7.47
CA TYR A 359 7.80 28.96 -7.11
C TYR A 359 8.40 28.10 -8.22
N TYR A 360 8.13 28.39 -9.49
CA TYR A 360 8.74 27.67 -10.62
C TYR A 360 10.25 27.90 -10.69
N GLU A 361 10.70 29.15 -10.80
CA GLU A 361 12.11 29.47 -11.08
C GLU A 361 13.03 29.04 -9.93
N ILE A 362 12.59 29.25 -8.68
CA ILE A 362 13.39 28.94 -7.49
C ILE A 362 13.40 27.43 -7.23
N THR A 363 12.25 26.75 -7.36
CA THR A 363 12.21 25.29 -7.25
C THR A 363 13.11 24.65 -8.30
N LYS A 364 13.06 25.14 -9.55
CA LYS A 364 13.91 24.65 -10.64
C LYS A 364 15.39 24.86 -10.34
N ALA A 365 15.78 26.07 -9.91
CA ALA A 365 17.16 26.38 -9.55
C ALA A 365 17.69 25.45 -8.43
N MET A 366 16.90 25.20 -7.38
CA MET A 366 17.28 24.27 -6.31
C MET A 366 17.34 22.80 -6.79
N LEU A 367 16.42 22.38 -7.66
CA LEU A 367 16.42 21.04 -8.25
C LEU A 367 17.62 20.80 -9.18
N GLU A 368 18.15 21.85 -9.81
CA GLU A 368 19.33 21.78 -10.68
C GLU A 368 20.66 21.94 -9.92
N ASP A 369 20.64 22.50 -8.70
CA ASP A 369 21.85 22.76 -7.91
C ASP A 369 22.54 21.45 -7.46
N PRO A 370 23.80 21.18 -7.83
CA PRO A 370 24.50 19.96 -7.41
C PRO A 370 24.66 19.79 -5.89
N ASP A 371 24.57 20.86 -5.10
CA ASP A 371 24.67 20.85 -3.64
C ASP A 371 23.33 20.67 -2.92
N ILE A 372 22.22 20.50 -3.65
CA ILE A 372 20.92 20.18 -3.06
C ILE A 372 20.47 18.81 -3.56
N ASP A 373 20.16 17.90 -2.66
CA ASP A 373 19.68 16.55 -2.99
C ASP A 373 18.15 16.44 -2.96
N ILE A 374 17.50 17.26 -2.13
CA ILE A 374 16.07 17.23 -1.82
C ILE A 374 15.57 18.66 -1.72
N VAL A 375 14.43 18.95 -2.35
CA VAL A 375 13.82 20.29 -2.33
C VAL A 375 12.47 20.25 -1.61
N VAL A 376 12.27 21.19 -0.68
CA VAL A 376 11.04 21.30 0.12
C VAL A 376 10.42 22.68 -0.08
N PRO A 377 9.43 22.82 -0.97
CA PRO A 377 8.60 24.00 -1.01
C PRO A 377 7.56 23.96 0.11
N CYS A 378 7.68 24.88 1.07
CA CYS A 378 6.65 25.16 2.04
C CYS A 378 5.69 26.22 1.48
N LEU A 379 4.39 25.96 1.59
CA LEU A 379 3.35 26.81 1.05
C LEU A 379 2.22 26.96 2.06
N VAL A 380 1.90 28.19 2.42
CA VAL A 380 0.56 28.55 2.90
C VAL A 380 -0.15 29.21 1.74
N VAL A 381 -1.31 28.67 1.33
CA VAL A 381 -2.08 29.21 0.19
C VAL A 381 -2.59 30.61 0.56
N PRO A 382 -2.09 31.70 -0.08
CA PRO A 382 -2.47 33.05 0.28
C PRO A 382 -3.92 33.35 -0.09
N PRO A 383 -4.73 33.97 0.80
CA PRO A 383 -6.11 34.35 0.51
C PRO A 383 -6.25 35.77 -0.10
N PHE A 384 -5.15 36.36 -0.61
CA PHE A 384 -5.05 37.76 -1.00
C PHE A 384 -4.27 37.93 -2.30
N LEU A 385 -4.16 39.18 -2.79
CA LEU A 385 -3.41 39.54 -4.00
C LEU A 385 -3.89 38.84 -5.29
N GLU A 386 -5.18 38.46 -5.32
CA GLU A 386 -5.81 37.78 -6.47
C GLU A 386 -5.16 36.45 -6.87
N MET A 387 -4.30 35.89 -6.01
CA MET A 387 -3.64 34.61 -6.21
C MET A 387 -4.66 33.48 -6.23
N THR A 388 -4.47 32.54 -7.15
CA THR A 388 -5.33 31.37 -7.26
C THR A 388 -4.87 30.25 -6.31
N PRO A 389 -5.78 29.36 -5.85
CA PRO A 389 -5.42 28.34 -4.86
C PRO A 389 -4.35 27.34 -5.30
N SER A 390 -4.12 27.17 -6.62
CA SER A 390 -3.24 26.14 -7.17
C SER A 390 -1.99 26.65 -7.87
N GLU A 391 -1.82 27.97 -8.05
CA GLU A 391 -0.73 28.53 -8.86
C GLU A 391 0.67 28.19 -8.31
N HIS A 392 0.86 28.25 -6.99
CA HIS A 392 2.15 27.95 -6.37
C HIS A 392 2.51 26.47 -6.55
N TYR A 393 1.55 25.57 -6.31
CA TYR A 393 1.74 24.13 -6.51
C TYR A 393 2.02 23.81 -7.98
N ARG A 394 1.30 24.44 -8.91
CA ARG A 394 1.53 24.32 -10.36
C ARG A 394 2.96 24.71 -10.72
N GLY A 395 3.45 25.83 -10.20
CA GLY A 395 4.83 26.28 -10.41
C GLY A 395 5.87 25.25 -9.93
N MET A 396 5.70 24.73 -8.72
CA MET A 396 6.59 23.71 -8.15
C MET A 396 6.60 22.42 -9.00
N ILE A 397 5.43 21.93 -9.39
CA ILE A 397 5.30 20.67 -10.13
C ILE A 397 5.80 20.83 -11.56
N ARG A 398 5.56 21.97 -12.21
CA ARG A 398 6.17 22.28 -13.52
C ARG A 398 7.69 22.25 -13.45
N ALA A 399 8.29 22.88 -12.44
CA ALA A 399 9.73 22.84 -12.23
C ALA A 399 10.27 21.41 -12.03
N TRP A 400 9.52 20.58 -11.29
CA TRP A 400 9.88 19.19 -11.07
C TRP A 400 9.81 18.33 -12.34
N ASN A 401 8.78 18.55 -13.16
CA ASN A 401 8.63 17.91 -14.46
C ASN A 401 9.75 18.31 -15.42
N ASP A 402 10.06 19.60 -15.53
CA ASP A 402 11.09 20.14 -16.43
C ASP A 402 12.51 19.69 -16.05
N THR A 403 12.73 19.35 -14.77
CA THR A 403 13.99 18.77 -14.27
C THR A 403 13.98 17.23 -14.29
N HIS A 404 12.98 16.63 -14.96
CA HIS A 404 12.78 15.20 -15.13
C HIS A 404 12.66 14.42 -13.82
N ARG A 405 12.18 15.08 -12.75
CA ARG A 405 11.97 14.48 -11.42
C ARG A 405 13.17 13.70 -10.89
N LYS A 406 14.40 14.16 -11.19
CA LYS A 406 15.64 13.47 -10.80
C LYS A 406 15.92 13.51 -9.30
N LYS A 407 15.40 14.53 -8.60
CA LYS A 407 15.52 14.74 -7.16
C LYS A 407 14.14 14.72 -6.51
N PRO A 408 14.00 14.31 -5.24
CA PRO A 408 12.73 14.40 -4.54
C PRO A 408 12.31 15.86 -4.36
N LEU A 409 11.06 16.15 -4.73
CA LEU A 409 10.36 17.37 -4.37
C LEU A 409 9.34 17.03 -3.28
N ILE A 410 9.32 17.76 -2.17
CA ILE A 410 8.42 17.53 -1.04
C ILE A 410 7.50 18.75 -0.87
N PRO A 411 6.39 18.87 -1.65
CA PRO A 411 5.47 19.99 -1.49
C PRO A 411 4.76 19.90 -0.14
N LEU A 412 5.13 20.79 0.78
CA LEU A 412 4.48 20.94 2.08
C LEU A 412 3.44 22.05 1.97
N ILE A 413 2.16 21.68 1.94
CA ILE A 413 1.05 22.62 1.79
C ILE A 413 0.30 22.71 3.12
N PHE A 414 0.56 23.80 3.82
CA PHE A 414 0.16 24.02 5.20
C PHE A 414 -1.17 24.78 5.25
N MET A 415 -2.26 24.02 5.35
CA MET A 415 -3.64 24.52 5.45
C MET A 415 -4.08 25.40 4.25
N GLY A 416 -5.39 25.47 3.99
CA GLY A 416 -5.91 26.33 2.92
C GLY A 416 -7.40 26.14 2.66
N LYS A 417 -8.05 27.19 2.14
CA LYS A 417 -9.39 27.07 1.55
C LYS A 417 -9.25 26.50 0.12
N LYS A 418 -10.27 25.78 -0.36
CA LYS A 418 -10.31 25.21 -1.73
C LYS A 418 -9.15 24.24 -2.07
N PHE A 419 -8.78 23.40 -1.11
CA PHE A 419 -7.73 22.39 -1.29
C PHE A 419 -8.03 21.36 -2.41
N ASN A 420 -9.28 21.27 -2.87
CA ASN A 420 -9.69 20.35 -3.94
C ASN A 420 -8.97 20.65 -5.27
N GLU A 421 -8.76 21.90 -5.63
CA GLU A 421 -8.08 22.26 -6.89
C GLU A 421 -6.63 21.75 -6.91
N ILE A 422 -5.94 21.85 -5.76
CA ILE A 422 -4.58 21.33 -5.59
C ILE A 422 -4.58 19.80 -5.67
N LYS A 423 -5.56 19.13 -5.05
CA LYS A 423 -5.69 17.67 -5.11
C LYS A 423 -5.94 17.17 -6.53
N GLU A 424 -6.81 17.84 -7.27
CA GLU A 424 -7.09 17.52 -8.68
C GLU A 424 -5.82 17.65 -9.53
N LEU A 425 -5.07 18.73 -9.34
CA LEU A 425 -3.78 18.92 -10.02
C LEU A 425 -2.76 17.85 -9.60
N ALA A 426 -2.68 17.49 -8.33
CA ALA A 426 -1.79 16.43 -7.84
C ALA A 426 -2.14 15.05 -8.42
N ILE A 427 -3.43 14.73 -8.58
CA ILE A 427 -3.90 13.51 -9.26
C ILE A 427 -3.45 13.51 -10.73
N GLN A 428 -3.70 14.61 -11.45
CA GLN A 428 -3.35 14.75 -12.86
C GLN A 428 -1.84 14.60 -13.09
N GLU A 429 -1.05 15.25 -12.24
CA GLU A 429 0.41 15.25 -12.32
C GLU A 429 1.07 14.04 -11.68
N LYS A 430 0.31 13.16 -11.00
CA LYS A 430 0.83 12.06 -10.17
C LYS A 430 1.93 12.57 -9.23
N ALA A 431 1.59 13.57 -8.43
CA ALA A 431 2.50 14.26 -7.53
C ALA A 431 1.99 14.20 -6.09
N PRO A 432 2.90 14.18 -5.09
CA PRO A 432 2.49 14.10 -3.70
C PRO A 432 2.12 15.49 -3.16
N ILE A 433 1.34 15.46 -2.09
CA ILE A 433 1.11 16.60 -1.19
C ILE A 433 1.40 16.13 0.23
N TYR A 434 2.15 16.91 0.99
CA TYR A 434 2.34 16.70 2.42
C TYR A 434 1.63 17.81 3.18
N TYR A 435 0.82 17.44 4.16
CA TYR A 435 -0.13 18.39 4.77
C TYR A 435 0.39 19.05 6.04
N ASN A 436 1.47 18.52 6.61
CA ASN A 436 2.08 19.06 7.81
C ASN A 436 3.59 18.76 7.84
N PRO A 437 4.35 19.51 8.67
CA PRO A 437 5.79 19.37 8.82
C PRO A 437 6.26 17.97 9.16
N GLN A 438 5.50 17.23 9.99
CA GLN A 438 5.84 15.88 10.37
C GLN A 438 5.79 14.92 9.19
N GLU A 439 4.75 14.97 8.36
CA GLU A 439 4.67 14.14 7.16
C GLU A 439 5.83 14.44 6.19
N ALA A 440 6.10 15.72 5.94
CA ALA A 440 7.17 16.13 5.01
C ALA A 440 8.56 15.70 5.51
N ALA A 441 8.87 15.95 6.78
CA ALA A 441 10.15 15.57 7.37
C ALA A 441 10.28 14.03 7.49
N TYR A 442 9.20 13.32 7.82
CA TYR A 442 9.20 11.86 7.88
C TYR A 442 9.43 11.23 6.49
N ALA A 443 8.82 11.78 5.43
CA ALA A 443 9.08 11.35 4.05
C ALA A 443 10.57 11.45 3.68
N ILE A 444 11.21 12.57 4.02
CA ILE A 444 12.64 12.78 3.77
C ILE A 444 13.48 11.77 4.55
N LYS A 445 13.18 11.58 5.84
CA LYS A 445 13.84 10.57 6.68
C LYS A 445 13.78 9.19 6.04
N LEU A 446 12.61 8.76 5.59
CA LEU A 446 12.43 7.45 4.94
C LEU A 446 13.33 7.29 3.71
N LEU A 447 13.37 8.30 2.83
CA LEU A 447 14.21 8.27 1.63
C LEU A 447 15.70 8.18 1.96
N VAL A 448 16.17 8.97 2.93
CA VAL A 448 17.57 8.99 3.38
C VAL A 448 17.94 7.66 4.06
N GLU A 449 17.08 7.14 4.94
CA GLU A 449 17.29 5.86 5.62
C GLU A 449 17.31 4.69 4.65
N ARG A 450 16.42 4.68 3.64
CA ARG A 450 16.45 3.63 2.60
C ARG A 450 17.74 3.67 1.81
N LYS A 451 18.21 4.86 1.44
CA LYS A 451 19.52 4.98 0.77
C LYS A 451 20.67 4.42 1.62
N LYS A 452 20.73 4.79 2.90
CA LYS A 452 21.75 4.28 3.84
C LYS A 452 21.64 2.76 3.98
N THR A 453 20.43 2.24 4.03
CA THR A 453 20.14 0.80 4.09
C THR A 453 20.63 0.06 2.86
N LEU A 454 20.33 0.55 1.65
CA LEU A 454 20.79 -0.06 0.41
C LEU A 454 22.33 -0.07 0.34
N LYS A 455 23.00 1.04 0.68
CA LYS A 455 24.47 1.08 0.77
C LYS A 455 25.02 0.02 1.72
N ARG A 456 24.41 -0.15 2.89
CA ARG A 456 24.82 -1.16 3.89
C ARG A 456 24.56 -2.60 3.46
N LEU A 457 23.55 -2.85 2.62
CA LEU A 457 23.19 -4.20 2.17
C LEU A 457 24.00 -4.65 0.95
N PHE A 458 24.52 -3.71 0.15
CA PHE A 458 25.37 -3.99 -1.01
C PHE A 458 26.88 -3.94 -0.72
N ASN A 459 27.28 -3.32 0.39
CA ASN A 459 28.63 -3.39 0.94
C ASN A 459 28.72 -4.50 1.97
#